data_AF-A0AA37L1E9-F1
#
_entry.id   AF-A0AA37L1E9-F1
#
_cell.length_a   1.000
_cell.length_b   1.000
_cell.length_c   1.000
_cell.angle_alpha   90.00
_cell.angle_beta   90.00
_cell.angle_gamma   90.00
#
_symmetry.space_group_name_H-M   'P 1'
#
loop_
_entity.id
_entity.type
_entity.pdbx_description
1 polymer ?
#
loop_
_entity_poly.entity_id
_entity_poly.type
_entity_poly.pdbx_seq_one_letter_code
_entity_poly.pdbx_strand_id
1 'polypeptide(L)'
;MNAKEFRLAGEKKTFQAQIIDDGFKHSLMVYQDVATQGFRLHAAVWDGELRLCPVWTAFVTHQSASPTWLRRKSRHRVWLTDIQLYVFCKRYRQQNQRKGEAGAFEINFVSEGGAAHFHEAFCSTPSEPSTGSPEAIEDAK
;
A
#
# COMPACT_ATOMS: atom_id res chain seq x y z
N MET A 1 22.12 2.76 12.03
CA MET A 1 20.76 2.59 12.55
C MET A 1 20.15 1.37 11.88
N ASN A 2 19.70 0.36 12.64
CA ASN A 2 18.97 -0.76 12.04
C ASN A 2 17.56 -0.27 11.70
N ALA A 3 17.31 0.02 10.43
CA ALA A 3 15.97 0.34 9.98
C ALA A 3 15.09 -0.91 10.15
N LYS A 4 14.20 -0.89 11.13
CA LYS A 4 13.13 -1.88 11.27
C LYS A 4 11.95 -1.44 10.39
N GLU A 5 11.21 -2.37 9.82
CA GLU A 5 9.99 -2.06 9.06
C GLU A 5 9.02 -1.34 10.00
N PHE A 6 8.76 -0.05 9.77
CA PHE A 6 7.86 0.74 10.59
C PHE A 6 6.41 0.53 10.14
N ARG A 7 5.79 -0.53 10.67
CA ARG A 7 4.34 -0.77 10.59
C ARG A 7 3.64 -0.07 11.76
N LEU A 8 2.52 0.61 11.51
CA LEU A 8 1.75 1.20 12.60
C LEU A 8 0.98 0.09 13.35
N ALA A 9 0.75 0.29 14.64
CA ALA A 9 -0.08 -0.63 15.41
C ALA A 9 -1.50 -0.64 14.82
N GLY A 10 -2.12 -1.82 14.70
CA GLY A 10 -3.46 -1.95 14.11
C GLY A 10 -3.48 -2.13 12.59
N GLU A 11 -2.33 -2.16 11.91
CA GLU A 11 -2.26 -2.39 10.47
C GLU A 11 -1.83 -3.80 10.09
N LYS A 12 -2.41 -4.33 9.01
CA LYS A 12 -2.02 -5.59 8.35
C LYS A 12 -1.42 -5.30 6.98
N LYS A 13 -0.26 -5.88 6.66
CA LYS A 13 0.31 -5.80 5.31
C LYS A 13 -0.49 -6.70 4.37
N THR A 14 -1.02 -6.13 3.28
CA THR A 14 -1.79 -6.87 2.27
C THR A 14 -0.99 -7.11 0.99
N PHE A 15 0.06 -6.31 0.74
CA PHE A 15 0.86 -6.42 -0.46
C PHE A 15 2.28 -5.88 -0.28
N GLN A 16 3.22 -6.42 -1.05
CA GLN A 16 4.57 -5.90 -1.16
C GLN A 16 5.16 -6.19 -2.56
N ALA A 17 5.79 -5.19 -3.16
CA ALA A 17 6.53 -5.35 -4.42
C ALA A 17 7.70 -4.35 -4.52
N GLN A 18 8.50 -4.49 -5.58
CA GLN A 18 9.50 -3.52 -5.96
C GLN A 18 8.98 -2.60 -7.06
N ILE A 19 9.28 -1.32 -6.93
CA ILE A 19 8.94 -0.29 -7.90
C ILE A 19 10.19 0.50 -8.31
N ILE A 20 10.12 1.14 -9.47
CA ILE A 20 11.07 2.15 -9.92
C ILE A 20 10.37 3.50 -9.80
N ASP A 21 10.87 4.34 -8.90
CA ASP A 21 10.34 5.68 -8.69
C ASP A 21 11.51 6.67 -8.68
N ASP A 22 11.36 7.75 -9.45
CA ASP A 22 12.36 8.79 -9.68
C ASP A 22 13.76 8.26 -10.09
N GLY A 23 13.79 7.13 -10.80
CA GLY A 23 15.02 6.46 -11.24
C GLY A 23 15.66 5.51 -10.22
N PHE A 24 15.09 5.38 -9.03
CA PHE A 24 15.59 4.51 -7.97
C PHE A 24 14.65 3.33 -7.70
N LYS A 25 15.22 2.21 -7.23
CA LYS A 25 14.43 1.07 -6.78
C LYS A 25 13.93 1.31 -5.36
N HIS A 26 12.64 1.10 -5.16
CA HIS A 26 11.99 1.19 -3.86
C HIS A 26 11.20 -0.07 -3.57
N SER A 27 11.05 -0.37 -2.29
CA SER A 27 10.01 -1.30 -1.85
C SER A 27 8.71 -0.52 -1.70
N LEU A 28 7.63 -1.02 -2.28
CA LEU A 28 6.27 -0.55 -2.07
C LEU A 28 5.52 -1.58 -1.22
N MET A 29 4.88 -1.12 -0.16
CA MET A 29 4.01 -1.93 0.70
C MET A 29 2.63 -1.30 0.75
N VAL A 30 1.60 -2.14 0.84
CA VAL A 30 0.23 -1.72 1.14
C VAL A 30 -0.14 -2.31 2.49
N TYR A 31 -0.61 -1.44 3.38
CA TYR A 31 -1.14 -1.80 4.68
C TYR A 31 -2.63 -1.46 4.72
N GLN A 32 -3.41 -2.31 5.38
CA GLN A 32 -4.81 -2.05 5.71
C GLN A 32 -4.93 -1.82 7.20
N ASP A 33 -5.54 -0.71 7.60
CA ASP A 33 -5.89 -0.44 8.99
C ASP A 33 -7.11 -1.29 9.39
N VAL A 34 -7.00 -2.05 10.48
CA VAL A 34 -8.03 -3.01 10.89
C VAL A 34 -9.30 -2.30 11.37
N ALA A 35 -9.17 -1.14 12.01
CA ALA A 35 -10.31 -0.43 12.60
C ALA A 35 -11.16 0.30 11.54
N THR A 36 -10.50 0.96 10.59
CA THR A 36 -11.15 1.82 9.58
C THR A 36 -11.29 1.16 8.21
N GLN A 37 -10.61 0.03 7.99
CA GLN A 37 -10.47 -0.63 6.68
C GLN A 37 -9.79 0.24 5.61
N GLY A 38 -9.26 1.41 5.97
CA GLY A 38 -8.51 2.27 5.08
C GLY A 38 -7.15 1.68 4.72
N PHE A 39 -6.59 2.09 3.58
CA PHE A 39 -5.31 1.60 3.09
C PHE A 39 -4.23 2.67 3.16
N ARG A 40 -3.01 2.23 3.43
CA ARG A 40 -1.81 3.06 3.39
C ARG A 40 -0.80 2.46 2.44
N LEU A 41 -0.44 3.22 1.42
CA LEU A 41 0.70 2.92 0.56
C LEU A 41 1.95 3.50 1.20
N HIS A 42 3.01 2.71 1.23
CA HIS A 42 4.28 3.07 1.84
C HIS A 42 5.43 2.72 0.90
N ALA A 43 6.17 3.72 0.45
CA ALA A 43 7.39 3.52 -0.33
C ALA A 43 8.61 3.77 0.53
N ALA A 44 9.55 2.82 0.49
CA ALA A 44 10.80 2.89 1.23
C ALA A 44 11.98 2.50 0.35
N VAL A 45 13.18 2.93 0.73
CA VAL A 45 14.42 2.55 0.05
C VAL A 45 14.57 1.02 0.06
N TRP A 46 14.86 0.44 -1.12
CA TRP A 46 14.93 -1.01 -1.30
C TRP A 46 16.18 -1.66 -0.68
N ASP A 47 17.34 -1.03 -0.79
CA ASP A 47 18.63 -1.65 -0.42
C ASP A 47 19.66 -0.60 0.03
N GLY A 48 20.75 -1.09 0.61
CA GLY A 48 21.83 -0.29 1.19
C GLY A 48 21.55 0.15 2.63
N GLU A 49 22.41 1.04 3.14
CA GLU A 49 22.35 1.48 4.54
C GLU A 49 21.03 2.18 4.92
N LEU A 50 20.36 2.76 3.95
CA LEU A 50 19.08 3.46 4.12
C LEU A 50 17.87 2.56 3.85
N ARG A 51 18.05 1.25 3.64
CA ARG A 51 16.96 0.32 3.40
C ARG A 51 15.84 0.50 4.44
N LEU A 52 14.58 0.42 4.01
CA LEU A 52 13.38 0.69 4.83
C LEU A 52 13.20 2.14 5.29
N CYS A 53 14.10 3.06 4.96
CA CYS A 53 13.87 4.48 5.19
C CYS A 53 12.71 4.97 4.30
N PRO A 54 11.67 5.61 4.88
CA PRO A 54 10.51 6.03 4.12
C PRO A 54 10.84 7.16 3.16
N VAL A 55 10.34 7.03 1.92
CA VAL A 55 10.45 8.08 0.90
C VAL A 55 9.17 8.88 0.83
N TRP A 56 8.03 8.19 0.77
CA TRP A 56 6.70 8.78 0.81
C TRP A 56 5.68 7.78 1.34
N THR A 57 4.56 8.32 1.83
CA THR A 57 3.36 7.54 2.16
C THR A 57 2.14 8.20 1.54
N ALA A 58 1.11 7.41 1.28
CA ALA A 58 -0.19 7.91 0.85
C ALA A 58 -1.30 7.10 1.53
N PHE A 59 -2.43 7.76 1.76
CA PHE A 59 -3.61 7.14 2.36
C PHE A 59 -4.70 7.05 1.30
N VAL A 60 -5.29 5.87 1.18
CA VAL A 60 -6.42 5.58 0.30
C VAL A 60 -7.59 5.22 1.20
N THR A 61 -8.60 6.07 1.19
CA THR A 61 -9.82 5.90 1.99
C THR A 61 -11.01 5.82 1.04
N HIS A 62 -11.89 6.83 1.01
CA HIS A 62 -13.05 6.86 0.13
C HIS A 62 -12.68 6.83 -1.36
N GLN A 63 -11.46 7.20 -1.73
CA GLN A 63 -11.01 7.16 -3.13
C GLN A 63 -11.09 5.76 -3.74
N SER A 64 -10.90 4.70 -2.95
CA SER A 64 -11.00 3.33 -3.45
C SER A 64 -12.42 2.91 -3.85
N ALA A 65 -13.44 3.68 -3.48
CA ALA A 65 -14.82 3.42 -3.88
C ALA A 65 -15.10 3.81 -5.35
N SER A 66 -14.29 4.69 -5.95
CA SER A 66 -14.43 5.03 -7.37
C SER A 66 -13.76 3.97 -8.23
N PRO A 67 -14.44 3.24 -9.13
CA PRO A 67 -13.83 2.16 -9.91
C PRO A 67 -12.70 2.63 -10.85
N THR A 68 -12.57 3.93 -11.08
CA THR A 68 -11.53 4.52 -11.95
C THR A 68 -10.28 4.97 -11.19
N TRP A 69 -10.27 4.85 -9.86
CA TRP A 69 -9.17 5.34 -9.01
C TRP A 69 -7.84 4.64 -9.28
N LEU A 70 -7.90 3.35 -9.59
CA LEU A 70 -6.77 2.48 -9.90
C LEU A 70 -6.97 1.89 -11.28
N ARG A 71 -6.02 2.15 -12.20
CA ARG A 71 -6.09 1.66 -13.58
C ARG A 71 -4.77 1.06 -14.00
N ARG A 72 -4.79 -0.17 -14.51
CA ARG A 72 -3.61 -0.78 -15.14
C ARG A 72 -3.36 -0.14 -16.49
N LYS A 73 -2.19 0.46 -16.68
CA LYS A 73 -1.81 1.17 -17.92
C LYS A 73 -0.97 0.30 -18.85
N SER A 74 -0.11 -0.55 -18.29
CA SER A 74 0.71 -1.50 -19.06
C SER A 74 1.03 -2.74 -18.22
N ARG A 75 1.86 -3.65 -18.75
CA ARG A 75 2.33 -4.83 -18.02
C ARG A 75 3.00 -4.49 -16.69
N HIS A 76 3.69 -3.35 -16.63
CA HIS A 76 4.46 -2.90 -15.46
C HIS A 76 3.90 -1.65 -14.78
N ARG A 77 2.89 -0.98 -15.35
CA ARG A 77 2.48 0.35 -14.88
C ARG A 77 1.03 0.38 -14.44
N VAL A 78 0.80 1.02 -13.29
CA VAL A 78 -0.53 1.31 -12.73
C VAL A 78 -0.63 2.81 -12.48
N TRP A 79 -1.80 3.37 -12.75
CA TRP A 79 -2.13 4.75 -12.44
C TRP A 79 -3.08 4.82 -11.25
N LEU A 80 -2.80 5.76 -10.35
CA LEU A 80 -3.64 6.12 -9.22
C LEU A 80 -4.13 7.56 -9.38
N THR A 81 -5.43 7.79 -9.36
CA THR A 81 -6.02 9.14 -9.38
C THR A 81 -6.41 9.58 -7.97
N ASP A 82 -6.47 10.89 -7.75
CA ASP A 82 -6.89 11.49 -6.47
C ASP A 82 -6.08 11.01 -5.24
N ILE A 83 -4.79 10.72 -5.46
CA ILE A 83 -3.88 10.32 -4.39
C ILE A 83 -3.01 11.49 -3.93
N GLN A 84 -2.96 11.71 -2.62
CA GLN A 84 -2.09 12.69 -1.98
C GLN A 84 -0.87 11.98 -1.36
N LEU A 85 0.32 12.39 -1.78
CA LEU A 85 1.57 11.90 -1.20
C LEU A 85 2.04 12.79 -0.04
N TYR A 86 2.51 12.16 1.02
CA TYR A 86 3.29 12.77 2.09
C TYR A 86 4.73 12.34 1.91
N VAL A 87 5.58 13.28 1.49
CA VAL A 87 6.96 13.02 1.09
C VAL A 87 7.91 13.35 2.24
N PHE A 88 8.80 12.41 2.57
CA PHE A 88 9.80 12.56 3.64
C PHE A 88 11.17 12.95 3.10
N CYS A 89 11.44 12.69 1.81
CA CYS A 89 12.70 13.04 1.16
C CYS A 89 12.60 14.37 0.41
N LYS A 90 13.37 15.39 0.82
CA LYS A 90 13.41 16.71 0.15
C LYS A 90 13.81 16.65 -1.34
N ARG A 91 14.58 15.64 -1.72
CA ARG A 91 15.04 15.47 -3.11
C ARG A 91 14.00 14.79 -4.00
N TYR A 92 13.02 14.12 -3.40
CA TYR A 92 11.98 13.42 -4.15
C TYR A 92 11.05 14.41 -4.84
N ARG A 93 10.84 14.22 -6.14
CA ARG A 93 9.99 15.08 -6.97
C ARG A 93 8.76 14.30 -7.44
N GLN A 94 7.67 14.36 -6.67
CA GLN A 94 6.42 13.66 -7.01
C GLN A 94 5.86 14.01 -8.41
N GLN A 95 6.18 15.19 -8.93
CA GLN A 95 5.79 15.61 -10.28
C GLN A 95 6.33 14.67 -11.36
N ASN A 96 7.48 14.01 -11.11
CA ASN A 96 8.09 13.08 -12.06
C ASN A 96 7.27 11.81 -12.28
N GLN A 97 6.35 11.47 -11.37
CA GLN A 97 5.43 10.35 -11.52
C GLN A 97 4.02 10.78 -11.91
N ARG A 98 3.69 12.08 -11.83
CA ARG A 98 2.39 12.60 -12.26
C ARG A 98 2.41 12.88 -13.76
N LYS A 99 2.34 11.79 -14.54
CA LYS A 99 2.51 11.79 -16.00
C LYS A 99 1.20 11.50 -16.77
N GLY A 100 0.13 11.18 -16.07
CA GLY A 100 -1.14 10.76 -16.66
C GLY A 100 -2.17 11.89 -16.84
N GLU A 101 -3.25 11.55 -17.54
CA GLU A 101 -4.47 12.35 -17.65
C GLU A 101 -4.96 12.77 -16.24
N ALA A 102 -5.37 14.04 -16.09
CA ALA A 102 -5.77 14.64 -14.81
C ALA A 102 -4.74 14.58 -13.67
N GLY A 103 -3.45 14.37 -13.95
CA GLY A 103 -2.40 14.36 -12.92
C GLY A 103 -2.31 13.06 -12.12
N ALA A 104 -2.78 11.96 -12.71
CA ALA A 104 -2.67 10.61 -12.15
C ALA A 104 -1.21 10.28 -11.80
N PHE A 105 -1.03 9.65 -10.64
CA PHE A 105 0.25 9.18 -10.14
C PHE A 105 0.57 7.80 -10.74
N GLU A 106 1.67 7.69 -11.47
CA GLU A 106 2.13 6.45 -12.08
C GLU A 106 3.03 5.68 -11.12
N ILE A 107 2.70 4.40 -10.90
CA ILE A 107 3.58 3.44 -10.23
C ILE A 107 4.14 2.51 -11.31
N ASN A 108 5.48 2.45 -11.39
CA ASN A 108 6.20 1.57 -12.31
C ASN A 108 6.79 0.38 -11.54
N PHE A 109 6.20 -0.79 -11.68
CA PHE A 109 6.63 -2.02 -11.03
C PHE A 109 7.83 -2.64 -11.75
N VAL A 110 8.78 -3.15 -10.97
CA VAL A 110 9.92 -3.91 -11.50
C VAL A 110 9.44 -5.21 -12.17
N SER A 111 8.45 -5.89 -11.56
CA SER A 111 7.88 -7.13 -12.10
C SER A 111 6.46 -6.94 -12.62
N GLU A 112 6.12 -7.64 -13.70
CA GLU A 112 4.75 -7.70 -14.21
C GLU A 112 3.79 -8.29 -13.16
N GLY A 113 4.24 -9.33 -12.45
CA GLY A 113 3.47 -9.91 -11.34
C GLY A 113 3.13 -8.89 -10.26
N GLY A 114 4.04 -7.96 -9.93
CA GLY A 114 3.77 -6.89 -8.98
C GLY A 114 2.63 -5.98 -9.45
N ALA A 115 2.66 -5.57 -10.72
CA ALA A 115 1.60 -4.73 -11.29
C ALA A 115 0.25 -5.48 -11.42
N ALA A 116 0.27 -6.77 -11.75
CA ALA A 116 -0.92 -7.58 -11.94
C ALA A 116 -1.73 -7.76 -10.63
N HIS A 117 -1.05 -8.15 -9.55
CA HIS A 117 -1.68 -8.44 -8.26
C HIS A 117 -1.88 -7.19 -7.39
N PHE A 118 -1.44 -6.01 -7.82
CA PHE A 118 -1.53 -4.80 -7.00
C PHE A 118 -2.97 -4.42 -6.65
N HIS A 119 -3.93 -4.67 -7.55
CA HIS A 119 -5.34 -4.37 -7.28
C HIS A 119 -5.93 -5.23 -6.15
N GLU A 120 -5.46 -6.48 -6.01
CA GLU A 120 -5.90 -7.43 -4.98
C GLU A 120 -5.51 -6.97 -3.58
N ALA A 121 -4.49 -6.10 -3.47
CA ALA A 121 -4.08 -5.48 -2.22
C ALA A 121 -5.19 -4.69 -1.52
N PHE A 122 -6.20 -4.27 -2.28
CA PHE A 122 -7.33 -3.44 -1.83
C PHE A 122 -8.64 -4.22 -1.69
N CYS A 123 -8.64 -5.52 -2.01
CA CYS A 123 -9.77 -6.38 -1.75
C CYS A 123 -9.84 -6.65 -0.23
N SER A 124 -10.91 -6.20 0.42
CA SER A 124 -11.17 -6.58 1.81
C SER A 124 -11.42 -8.08 1.87
N THR A 125 -10.63 -8.82 2.64
CA THR A 125 -11.01 -10.18 3.03
C THR A 125 -12.18 -10.03 3.99
N PRO A 126 -13.37 -10.65 3.73
CA PRO A 126 -14.39 -10.74 4.76
C PRO A 126 -13.74 -11.39 5.97
N SER A 127 -13.78 -10.71 7.12
CA SER A 127 -13.37 -11.30 8.39
C SER A 127 -14.15 -12.59 8.54
N GLU A 128 -13.48 -13.74 8.64
CA GLU A 128 -14.16 -14.96 9.05
C GLU A 128 -14.91 -14.67 10.36
N PRO A 129 -16.19 -15.08 10.46
CA PRO A 129 -16.90 -14.94 11.72
C PRO A 129 -16.11 -15.73 12.76
N SER A 130 -15.59 -15.04 13.76
CA SER A 130 -15.05 -15.66 14.96
C SER A 130 -16.14 -16.56 15.52
N THR A 131 -16.00 -17.87 15.34
CA THR A 131 -16.81 -18.87 16.04
C THR A 131 -16.46 -18.76 17.51
N GLY A 132 -17.11 -17.83 18.21
CA GLY A 132 -17.17 -17.81 19.65
C GLY A 132 -17.84 -19.11 20.08
N SER A 133 -17.07 -20.00 20.67
CA SER A 133 -17.62 -21.15 21.39
C SER A 133 -18.46 -20.59 22.56
N PRO A 134 -19.75 -20.95 22.69
CA PRO A 134 -20.51 -20.58 23.87
C PRO A 134 -19.92 -21.28 25.10
N GLU A 135 -19.73 -20.50 26.16
CA GLU A 135 -19.46 -20.99 27.51
C GLU A 135 -20.50 -22.05 27.88
N ALA A 136 -20.05 -23.26 28.22
CA ALA A 136 -20.86 -24.20 28.96
C ALA A 136 -20.77 -23.82 30.44
N ILE A 137 -21.83 -23.16 30.92
CA ILE A 137 -22.13 -23.08 32.35
C ILE A 137 -22.62 -24.48 32.76
N GLU A 138 -21.79 -25.25 33.45
CA GLU A 138 -22.23 -26.43 34.19
C GLU A 138 -22.45 -26.04 35.66
N ASP A 139 -23.71 -25.72 35.96
CA ASP A 139 -24.25 -25.75 37.32
C ASP A 139 -25.05 -27.05 37.48
N ALA A 140 -24.64 -27.89 38.45
CA ALA A 140 -25.50 -28.68 39.36
C ALA A 140 -24.80 -29.96 39.87
N LYS A 141 -24.26 -29.94 41.10
CA LYS A 141 -24.95 -30.45 42.31
C LYS A 141 -23.99 -30.57 43.50
#